data_AF-A0A969VQH1-F1
#
_entry.id   AF-A0A969VQH1-F1
#
_cell.length_a   1.000
_cell.length_b   1.000
_cell.length_c   1.000
_cell.angle_alpha   90.00
_cell.angle_beta   90.00
_cell.angle_gamma   90.00
#
_symmetry.space_group_name_H-M   'P 1'
#
loop_
_entity.id
_entity.type
_entity.pdbx_description
1 polymer ?
#
loop_
_entity_poly.entity_id
_entity_poly.type
_entity_poly.pdbx_seq_one_letter_code
_entity_poly.pdbx_strand_id
1 'polypeptide(L)'
;MYFALSRAGLTAKDGRPSGAVYGFVKLIIETIFKEKPDNIIIAWDPKGGTFRDKKFAFYKATRPTEIPEDLLEQFPQIQRGMDSLGIPQLTIKLIEADDIIGTIATQLKPKNYDIKILSGDKDLFQLVGGNIKSLYPSARKGTEVLDSTGIKAKLGVLPEQVVDYKALAGDSSDNIPGVKGIGTKGAINLLEEYSSLDGVYKNINK
;
A
#
# COMPACT_ATOMS: atom_id res chain seq x y z
N MET A 1 -3.01 -11.20 -4.02
CA MET A 1 -2.48 -12.58 -3.97
C MET A 1 -3.52 -13.58 -3.49
N TYR A 2 -4.21 -13.35 -2.36
CA TYR A 2 -5.34 -14.18 -1.93
C TYR A 2 -6.40 -14.39 -3.03
N PHE A 3 -6.96 -13.34 -3.63
CA PHE A 3 -7.98 -13.48 -4.70
C PHE A 3 -7.52 -14.22 -5.97
N ALA A 4 -6.21 -14.31 -6.19
CA ALA A 4 -5.65 -15.09 -7.29
C ALA A 4 -5.52 -16.57 -6.92
N LEU A 5 -5.21 -16.86 -5.64
CA LEU A 5 -4.99 -18.22 -5.11
C LEU A 5 -6.24 -18.85 -4.50
N SER A 6 -7.25 -18.07 -4.11
CA SER A 6 -8.53 -18.58 -3.61
C SER A 6 -9.25 -19.41 -4.68
N ARG A 7 -9.09 -19.06 -5.96
CA ARG A 7 -9.57 -19.86 -7.09
C ARG A 7 -8.85 -21.20 -7.28
N ALA A 8 -7.65 -21.34 -6.72
CA ALA A 8 -6.86 -22.57 -6.82
C ALA A 8 -7.25 -23.60 -5.74
N GLY A 9 -8.10 -23.25 -4.77
CA GLY A 9 -8.63 -24.19 -3.77
C GLY A 9 -7.56 -24.82 -2.87
N LEU A 10 -6.46 -24.12 -2.61
CA LEU A 10 -5.37 -24.63 -1.78
C LEU A 10 -5.84 -24.87 -0.35
N THR A 11 -5.65 -26.10 0.13
CA THR A 11 -6.03 -26.55 1.47
C THR A 11 -4.86 -27.25 2.17
N ALA A 12 -4.83 -27.18 3.49
CA ALA A 12 -3.98 -28.00 4.33
C ALA A 12 -4.51 -29.44 4.39
N LYS A 13 -3.71 -30.37 4.96
CA LYS A 13 -4.09 -31.79 5.08
C LYS A 13 -5.38 -32.02 5.88
N ASP A 14 -5.72 -31.11 6.78
CA ASP A 14 -6.94 -31.13 7.59
C ASP A 14 -8.12 -30.41 6.91
N GLY A 15 -7.98 -30.03 5.65
CA GLY A 15 -9.03 -29.39 4.85
C GLY A 15 -9.13 -27.87 5.02
N ARG A 16 -8.36 -27.26 5.94
CA ARG A 16 -8.41 -25.80 6.15
C ARG A 16 -7.85 -25.04 4.94
N PRO A 17 -8.45 -23.91 4.54
CA PRO A 17 -7.91 -23.04 3.49
C PRO A 17 -6.47 -22.60 3.79
N SER A 18 -5.59 -22.67 2.80
CA SER A 18 -4.15 -22.34 2.97
C SER A 18 -3.59 -21.41 1.89
N GLY A 19 -4.42 -20.96 0.94
CA GLY A 19 -3.98 -20.13 -0.19
C GLY A 19 -3.36 -18.79 0.20
N ALA A 20 -3.90 -18.09 1.20
CA ALA A 20 -3.33 -16.85 1.70
C ALA A 20 -2.02 -17.10 2.45
N VAL A 21 -1.97 -18.14 3.27
CA VAL A 21 -0.74 -18.55 3.99
C VAL A 21 0.38 -18.82 3.00
N TYR A 22 0.13 -19.69 2.04
CA TYR A 22 1.10 -20.06 1.01
C TYR A 22 1.58 -18.83 0.23
N GLY A 23 0.64 -18.02 -0.27
CA GLY A 23 0.98 -16.82 -1.03
C GLY A 23 1.84 -15.86 -0.23
N PHE A 24 1.43 -15.53 1.00
CA PHE A 24 2.13 -14.56 1.83
C PHE A 24 3.54 -15.03 2.17
N VAL A 25 3.68 -16.27 2.66
CA VAL A 25 4.98 -16.85 3.00
C VAL A 25 5.89 -16.92 1.77
N LYS A 26 5.35 -17.35 0.63
CA LYS A 26 6.10 -17.37 -0.64
C LYS A 26 6.63 -15.99 -1.01
N LEU A 27 5.78 -14.95 -0.96
CA LEU A 27 6.19 -13.58 -1.28
C LEU A 27 7.32 -13.09 -0.34
N ILE A 28 7.20 -13.35 0.96
CA ILE A 28 8.23 -12.95 1.94
C ILE A 28 9.54 -13.69 1.68
N ILE A 29 9.49 -15.01 1.48
CA ILE A 29 10.68 -15.82 1.18
C ILE A 29 11.35 -15.35 -0.13
N GLU A 30 10.58 -15.19 -1.20
CA GLU A 30 11.10 -14.69 -2.48
C GLU A 30 11.74 -13.30 -2.33
N THR A 31 11.12 -12.42 -1.52
CA THR A 31 11.68 -11.10 -1.22
C THR A 31 12.99 -11.19 -0.44
N ILE A 32 13.07 -12.05 0.58
CA ILE A 32 14.31 -12.28 1.35
C ILE A 32 15.44 -12.76 0.42
N PHE A 33 15.18 -13.76 -0.42
CA PHE A 33 16.21 -14.31 -1.31
C PHE A 33 16.68 -13.31 -2.36
N LYS A 34 15.75 -12.53 -2.93
CA LYS A 34 16.05 -11.59 -4.00
C LYS A 34 16.70 -10.31 -3.47
N GLU A 35 16.13 -9.72 -2.43
CA GLU A 35 16.51 -8.40 -1.92
C GLU A 35 17.59 -8.47 -0.83
N LYS A 36 17.77 -9.63 -0.19
CA LYS A 36 18.73 -9.89 0.89
C LYS A 36 18.76 -8.77 1.95
N PRO A 37 17.61 -8.40 2.54
CA PRO A 37 17.55 -7.29 3.48
C PRO A 37 18.21 -7.65 4.81
N ASP A 38 18.90 -6.69 5.42
CA ASP A 38 19.42 -6.84 6.80
C ASP A 38 18.29 -6.86 7.84
N ASN A 39 17.17 -6.19 7.53
CA ASN A 39 16.03 -6.02 8.43
C ASN A 39 14.71 -6.11 7.66
N ILE A 40 13.70 -6.75 8.27
CA ILE A 40 12.33 -6.79 7.76
C ILE A 40 11.38 -6.46 8.91
N ILE A 41 10.37 -5.64 8.64
CA ILE A 41 9.28 -5.35 9.58
C ILE A 41 7.97 -5.48 8.81
N ILE A 42 6.98 -6.12 9.42
CA ILE A 42 5.63 -6.24 8.86
C ILE A 42 4.68 -5.34 9.65
N ALA A 43 3.91 -4.51 8.94
CA ALA A 43 2.83 -3.71 9.52
C ALA A 43 1.48 -4.33 9.15
N TRP A 44 0.57 -4.43 10.12
CA TRP A 44 -0.78 -4.94 9.94
C TRP A 44 -1.80 -3.85 10.23
N ASP A 45 -2.90 -3.85 9.47
CA ASP A 45 -4.06 -3.04 9.79
C ASP A 45 -4.69 -3.50 11.10
N PRO A 46 -5.18 -2.57 11.93
CA PRO A 46 -5.83 -2.90 13.19
C PRO A 46 -7.21 -3.51 12.92
N LYS A 47 -7.68 -4.32 13.87
CA LYS A 47 -9.10 -4.70 13.89
C LYS A 47 -9.96 -3.49 14.22
N GLY A 48 -11.11 -3.37 13.53
CA GLY A 48 -12.05 -2.27 13.68
C GLY A 48 -11.73 -1.10 12.74
N GLY A 49 -12.33 0.06 13.01
CA GLY A 49 -12.07 1.29 12.26
C GLY A 49 -10.82 2.04 12.71
N THR A 50 -10.48 3.08 11.96
CA THR A 50 -9.31 3.94 12.13
C THR A 50 -9.74 5.38 12.43
N PHE A 51 -8.79 6.29 12.61
CA PHE A 51 -9.13 7.71 12.74
C PHE A 51 -9.72 8.31 11.44
N ARG A 52 -9.48 7.68 10.27
CA ARG A 52 -10.02 8.15 8.99
C ARG A 52 -11.53 7.98 8.93
N ASP A 53 -12.07 6.88 9.46
CA ASP A 53 -13.53 6.65 9.52
C ASP A 53 -14.26 7.76 10.28
N LYS A 54 -13.61 8.31 11.33
CA LYS A 54 -14.15 9.43 12.10
C LYS A 54 -14.14 10.75 11.33
N LYS A 55 -13.17 10.92 10.43
CA LYS A 55 -12.96 12.15 9.66
C LYS A 55 -13.81 12.17 8.39
N PHE A 56 -14.03 11.01 7.77
CA PHE A 56 -14.82 10.86 6.56
C PHE A 56 -15.61 9.56 6.59
N ALA A 57 -16.91 9.65 6.88
CA ALA A 57 -17.78 8.48 7.06
C ALA A 57 -17.90 7.58 5.81
N PHE A 58 -17.61 8.11 4.62
CA PHE A 58 -17.65 7.35 3.37
C PHE A 58 -16.29 6.72 3.02
N TYR A 59 -15.25 6.92 3.82
CA TYR A 59 -13.93 6.34 3.58
C TYR A 59 -14.03 4.81 3.52
N LYS A 60 -13.55 4.21 2.42
CA LYS A 60 -13.60 2.76 2.17
C LYS A 60 -15.00 2.13 2.29
N ALA A 61 -16.08 2.92 2.31
CA ALA A 61 -17.44 2.44 2.58
C ALA A 61 -18.01 1.52 1.49
N THR A 62 -17.43 1.53 0.29
CA THR A 62 -17.80 0.64 -0.82
C THR A 62 -17.03 -0.69 -0.80
N ARG A 63 -16.02 -0.83 0.07
CA ARG A 63 -15.32 -2.10 0.23
C ARG A 63 -16.24 -3.10 0.94
N PRO A 64 -16.15 -4.40 0.62
CA PRO A 64 -16.83 -5.42 1.40
C PRO A 64 -16.47 -5.24 2.88
N THR A 65 -17.48 -5.03 3.72
CA THR A 65 -17.32 -4.83 5.17
C THR A 65 -16.83 -6.10 5.87
N GLU A 66 -17.03 -7.25 5.23
CA GLU A 66 -16.63 -8.55 5.70
C GLU A 66 -15.49 -9.10 4.85
N ILE A 67 -14.35 -9.31 5.49
CA ILE A 67 -13.27 -10.12 4.93
C ILE A 67 -13.80 -11.57 4.88
N PRO A 68 -13.65 -12.29 3.75
CA PRO A 68 -14.07 -13.69 3.66
C PRO A 68 -13.57 -14.52 4.85
N GLU A 69 -14.45 -15.32 5.45
CA GLU A 69 -14.16 -16.09 6.67
C GLU A 69 -12.95 -17.01 6.48
N ASP A 70 -12.85 -17.65 5.32
CA ASP A 70 -11.72 -18.49 4.92
C ASP A 70 -10.39 -17.74 4.87
N LEU A 71 -10.39 -16.43 4.56
CA LEU A 71 -9.21 -15.57 4.65
C LEU A 71 -8.93 -15.17 6.11
N LEU A 72 -9.96 -14.83 6.87
CA LEU A 72 -9.83 -14.44 8.28
C LEU A 72 -9.14 -15.52 9.11
N GLU A 73 -9.52 -16.78 8.91
CA GLU A 73 -8.94 -17.94 9.60
C GLU A 73 -7.43 -18.14 9.31
N GLN A 74 -6.93 -17.59 8.20
CA GLN A 74 -5.55 -17.75 7.78
C GLN A 74 -4.59 -16.72 8.39
N PHE A 75 -5.06 -15.54 8.84
CA PHE A 75 -4.19 -14.52 9.43
C PHE A 75 -3.39 -15.00 10.65
N PRO A 76 -3.98 -15.70 11.64
CA PRO A 76 -3.22 -16.22 12.77
C PRO A 76 -2.11 -17.19 12.35
N GLN A 77 -2.30 -17.94 11.27
CA GLN A 77 -1.26 -18.84 10.75
C GLN A 77 -0.11 -18.07 10.12
N ILE A 78 -0.43 -17.02 9.35
CA ILE A 78 0.57 -16.14 8.75
C ILE A 78 1.41 -15.48 9.85
N GLN A 79 0.76 -14.89 10.85
CA GLN A 79 1.44 -14.20 11.95
C GLN A 79 2.37 -15.15 12.71
N ARG A 80 1.91 -16.35 13.09
CA ARG A 80 2.77 -17.35 13.75
C ARG A 80 3.94 -17.80 12.88
N GLY A 81 3.73 -17.90 11.57
CA GLY A 81 4.80 -18.18 10.62
C GLY A 81 5.87 -17.09 10.62
N MET A 82 5.47 -15.82 10.63
CA MET A 82 6.40 -14.69 10.67
C MET A 82 7.14 -14.60 12.01
N ASP A 83 6.47 -14.90 13.13
CA ASP A 83 7.11 -15.01 14.45
C ASP A 83 8.19 -16.09 14.46
N SER A 84 7.93 -17.23 13.83
CA SER A 84 8.90 -18.34 13.72
C SER A 84 10.12 -17.99 12.88
N LEU A 85 9.99 -17.03 11.95
CA LEU A 85 11.11 -16.46 11.19
C LEU A 85 11.82 -15.32 11.94
N GLY A 86 11.35 -14.96 13.14
CA GLY A 86 11.90 -13.85 13.91
C GLY A 86 11.64 -12.47 13.29
N ILE A 87 10.62 -12.36 12.42
CA ILE A 87 10.29 -11.09 11.74
C ILE A 87 9.38 -10.26 12.67
N PRO A 88 9.79 -9.05 13.10
CA PRO A 88 8.95 -8.17 13.89
C PRO A 88 7.65 -7.78 13.18
N GLN A 89 6.55 -7.83 13.92
CA GLN A 89 5.21 -7.51 13.43
C GLN A 89 4.61 -6.39 14.27
N LEU A 90 4.05 -5.36 13.63
CA LEU A 90 3.48 -4.19 14.28
C LEU A 90 2.00 -4.03 13.92
N THR A 91 1.21 -3.70 14.94
CA THR A 91 -0.20 -3.34 14.80
C THR A 91 -0.49 -2.28 15.85
N ILE A 92 -1.07 -1.16 15.44
CA ILE A 92 -1.39 -0.04 16.34
C ILE A 92 -2.88 0.25 16.22
N LYS A 93 -3.57 0.32 17.37
CA LYS A 93 -5.01 0.58 17.39
C LYS A 93 -5.32 1.92 16.71
N LEU A 94 -6.34 1.94 15.85
CA LEU A 94 -6.82 3.10 15.10
C LEU A 94 -5.87 3.66 14.03
N ILE A 95 -4.72 3.02 13.79
CA ILE A 95 -3.68 3.48 12.84
C ILE A 95 -3.48 2.41 11.78
N GLU A 96 -3.55 2.76 10.50
CA GLU A 96 -3.45 1.81 9.39
C GLU A 96 -2.00 1.35 9.17
N ALA A 97 -1.84 0.24 8.46
CA ALA A 97 -0.51 -0.30 8.15
C ALA A 97 0.34 0.70 7.34
N ASP A 98 -0.29 1.48 6.46
CA ASP A 98 0.36 2.50 5.66
C ASP A 98 0.94 3.65 6.50
N ASP A 99 0.25 4.06 7.57
CA ASP A 99 0.70 5.05 8.54
C ASP A 99 1.93 4.55 9.32
N ILE A 100 1.93 3.27 9.73
CA ILE A 100 3.06 2.63 10.40
C ILE A 100 4.27 2.61 9.46
N ILE A 101 4.07 2.17 8.21
CA ILE A 101 5.11 2.13 7.17
C ILE A 101 5.66 3.54 6.92
N GLY A 102 4.79 4.53 6.72
CA GLY A 102 5.18 5.92 6.49
C GLY A 102 5.97 6.50 7.65
N THR A 103 5.55 6.22 8.89
CA THR A 103 6.25 6.66 10.10
C THR A 103 7.66 6.08 10.16
N ILE A 104 7.80 4.76 10.01
CA ILE A 104 9.09 4.08 10.07
C ILE A 104 10.00 4.54 8.93
N ALA A 105 9.50 4.54 7.70
CA ALA A 105 10.27 4.96 6.53
C ALA A 105 10.80 6.39 6.68
N THR A 106 9.96 7.32 7.15
CA THR A 106 10.35 8.73 7.38
C THR A 106 11.40 8.86 8.48
N GLN A 107 11.27 8.12 9.58
CA GLN A 107 12.26 8.14 10.67
C GLN A 107 13.60 7.50 10.29
N LEU A 108 13.60 6.52 9.41
CA LEU A 108 14.81 5.83 8.94
C LEU A 108 15.49 6.55 7.77
N LYS A 109 14.74 7.34 6.99
CA LYS A 109 15.26 8.12 5.85
C LYS A 109 16.55 8.90 6.18
N PRO A 110 16.65 9.70 7.26
CA PRO A 110 17.87 10.44 7.59
C PRO A 110 18.99 9.58 8.20
N LYS A 111 18.73 8.32 8.53
CA LYS A 111 19.70 7.39 9.16
C LYS A 111 20.48 6.54 8.14
N ASN A 112 20.42 6.91 6.85
CA ASN A 112 21.16 6.27 5.76
C ASN A 112 20.83 4.77 5.55
N TYR A 113 19.59 4.36 5.79
CA TYR A 113 19.10 3.03 5.39
C TYR A 113 18.64 3.02 3.93
N ASP A 114 18.93 1.97 3.18
CA ASP A 114 18.23 1.72 1.92
C ASP A 114 16.86 1.08 2.20
N ILE A 115 15.80 1.83 1.94
CA ILE A 115 14.44 1.44 2.35
C ILE A 115 13.66 0.95 1.14
N LYS A 116 13.05 -0.23 1.27
CA LYS A 116 12.21 -0.84 0.25
C LYS A 116 10.84 -1.17 0.83
N ILE A 117 9.79 -0.53 0.30
CA ILE A 117 8.41 -0.72 0.75
C ILE A 117 7.72 -1.74 -0.14
N LEU A 118 7.46 -2.94 0.39
CA LEU A 118 6.72 -3.99 -0.30
C LEU A 118 5.22 -3.83 -0.09
N SER A 119 4.54 -3.26 -1.08
CA SER A 119 3.08 -3.12 -1.06
C SER A 119 2.49 -3.00 -2.46
N GLY A 120 1.27 -3.53 -2.63
CA GLY A 120 0.46 -3.29 -3.82
C GLY A 120 -0.33 -1.98 -3.75
N ASP A 121 -0.31 -1.30 -2.61
CA ASP A 121 -0.99 -0.02 -2.42
C ASP A 121 -0.20 1.12 -3.08
N LYS A 122 -0.89 1.89 -3.92
CA LYS A 122 -0.31 3.03 -4.62
C LYS A 122 -0.23 4.27 -3.75
N ASP A 123 -0.94 4.33 -2.62
CA ASP A 123 -0.78 5.43 -1.65
C ASP A 123 0.65 5.55 -1.15
N LEU A 124 1.30 4.42 -0.90
CA LEU A 124 2.67 4.38 -0.41
C LEU A 124 3.70 4.87 -1.43
N PHE A 125 3.31 5.10 -2.69
CA PHE A 125 4.19 5.74 -3.67
C PHE A 125 4.57 7.16 -3.26
N GLN A 126 3.75 7.83 -2.45
CA GLN A 126 4.07 9.16 -1.92
C GLN A 126 5.37 9.20 -1.09
N LEU A 127 5.79 8.06 -0.55
CA LEU A 127 6.99 7.94 0.30
C LEU A 127 8.27 7.74 -0.52
N VAL A 128 8.16 7.42 -1.82
CA VAL A 128 9.30 7.11 -2.68
C VAL A 128 10.14 8.37 -2.94
N GLY A 129 11.45 8.26 -2.78
CA GLY A 129 12.39 9.36 -3.01
C GLY A 129 13.62 9.27 -2.12
N GLY A 130 14.76 9.76 -2.63
CA GLY A 130 16.05 9.57 -1.97
C GLY A 130 16.41 8.08 -1.89
N ASN A 131 16.61 7.57 -0.68
CA ASN A 131 16.91 6.17 -0.36
C ASN A 131 15.67 5.27 -0.20
N ILE A 132 14.46 5.77 -0.48
CA ILE A 132 13.22 4.98 -0.40
C ILE A 132 12.77 4.56 -1.82
N LYS A 133 12.57 3.25 -2.03
CA LYS A 133 12.00 2.65 -3.25
C LYS A 133 10.77 1.82 -2.93
N SER A 134 9.86 1.68 -3.89
CA SER A 134 8.74 0.75 -3.80
C SER A 134 9.10 -0.60 -4.42
N LEU A 135 8.78 -1.68 -3.72
CA LEU A 135 8.70 -3.03 -4.27
C LEU A 135 7.23 -3.30 -4.56
N TYR A 136 6.81 -3.09 -5.80
CA TYR A 136 5.42 -3.17 -6.21
C TYR A 136 5.11 -4.56 -6.79
N PRO A 137 4.25 -5.38 -6.14
CA PRO A 137 3.84 -6.68 -6.68
C PRO A 137 2.94 -6.50 -7.92
N SER A 138 3.46 -6.87 -9.08
CA SER A 138 2.79 -6.80 -10.38
C SER A 138 2.40 -8.19 -10.85
N ALA A 139 1.12 -8.38 -11.19
CA ALA A 139 0.61 -9.67 -11.67
C ALA A 139 1.31 -10.18 -12.94
N ARG A 140 1.88 -9.28 -13.76
CA ARG A 140 2.54 -9.63 -15.04
C ARG A 140 4.05 -9.73 -14.96
N LYS A 141 4.68 -8.97 -14.05
CA LYS A 141 6.15 -8.80 -14.01
C LYS A 141 6.79 -9.29 -12.70
N GLY A 142 6.01 -9.90 -11.81
CA GLY A 142 6.45 -10.18 -10.45
C GLY A 142 6.63 -8.87 -9.67
N THR A 143 7.61 -8.81 -8.77
CA THR A 143 7.88 -7.60 -7.97
C THR A 143 8.76 -6.61 -8.74
N GLU A 144 8.18 -5.47 -9.11
CA GLU A 144 8.86 -4.33 -9.77
C GLU A 144 9.52 -3.42 -8.72
N VAL A 145 10.75 -2.98 -8.95
CA VAL A 145 11.39 -1.94 -8.12
C VAL A 145 11.12 -0.59 -8.77
N LEU A 146 10.44 0.31 -8.05
CA LEU A 146 10.09 1.64 -8.55
C LEU A 146 10.75 2.73 -7.70
N ASP A 147 11.49 3.60 -8.37
CA ASP A 147 11.96 4.89 -7.85
C ASP A 147 11.02 6.02 -8.33
N SER A 148 11.37 7.28 -8.05
CA SER A 148 10.57 8.44 -8.45
C SER A 148 10.25 8.49 -9.95
N THR A 149 11.17 8.06 -10.81
CA THR A 149 10.94 8.01 -12.26
C THR A 149 9.96 6.90 -12.62
N GLY A 150 10.07 5.74 -11.97
CA GLY A 150 9.14 4.63 -12.11
C GLY A 150 7.73 4.99 -11.64
N ILE A 151 7.60 5.77 -10.55
CA ILE A 151 6.31 6.30 -10.09
C ILE A 151 5.72 7.27 -11.11
N LYS A 152 6.51 8.24 -11.61
CA LYS A 152 6.04 9.18 -12.63
C LYS A 152 5.57 8.47 -13.90
N ALA A 153 6.31 7.47 -14.38
CA ALA A 153 5.90 6.68 -15.53
C ALA A 153 4.61 5.89 -15.28
N LYS A 154 4.35 5.49 -14.03
CA LYS A 154 3.21 4.65 -13.66
C LYS A 154 1.93 5.45 -13.36
N LEU A 155 2.06 6.64 -12.76
CA LEU A 155 0.93 7.47 -12.34
C LEU A 155 0.76 8.77 -13.15
N GLY A 156 1.80 9.20 -13.88
CA GLY A 156 1.83 10.51 -14.53
C GLY A 156 2.25 11.66 -13.60
N VAL A 157 2.44 11.41 -12.30
CA VAL A 157 2.83 12.41 -11.30
C VAL A 157 4.05 11.96 -10.49
N LEU A 158 4.79 12.90 -9.94
CA LEU A 158 5.92 12.62 -9.05
C LEU A 158 5.44 12.07 -7.70
N PRO A 159 6.27 11.32 -6.94
CA PRO A 159 5.92 10.85 -5.59
C PRO A 159 5.32 11.93 -4.67
N GLU A 160 5.96 13.10 -4.62
CA GLU A 160 5.52 14.24 -3.81
C GLU A 160 4.15 14.81 -4.23
N GLN A 161 3.67 14.46 -5.43
CA GLN A 161 2.38 14.90 -5.98
C GLN A 161 1.28 13.84 -5.85
N VAL A 162 1.59 12.62 -5.35
CA VAL A 162 0.63 11.50 -5.30
C VAL A 162 -0.61 11.86 -4.47
N VAL A 163 -0.42 12.52 -3.32
CA VAL A 163 -1.51 12.95 -2.44
C VAL A 163 -2.42 13.96 -3.14
N ASP A 164 -1.83 15.00 -3.73
CA ASP A 164 -2.57 16.04 -4.46
C ASP A 164 -3.31 15.46 -5.67
N TYR A 165 -2.66 14.52 -6.38
CA TYR A 165 -3.26 13.80 -7.49
C TYR A 165 -4.51 13.05 -7.06
N LYS A 166 -4.46 12.30 -5.95
CA LYS A 166 -5.63 11.58 -5.41
C LYS A 166 -6.70 12.54 -4.87
N ALA A 167 -6.31 13.68 -4.29
CA ALA A 167 -7.26 14.69 -3.85
C ALA A 167 -8.04 15.31 -5.01
N LEU A 168 -7.39 15.50 -6.16
CA LEU A 168 -8.01 16.04 -7.38
C LEU A 168 -8.80 14.97 -8.15
N ALA A 169 -8.17 13.85 -8.49
CA ALA A 169 -8.76 12.82 -9.35
C ALA A 169 -9.71 11.87 -8.60
N GLY A 170 -9.62 11.83 -7.28
CA GLY A 170 -10.28 10.83 -6.43
C GLY A 170 -9.54 9.50 -6.40
N ASP A 171 -10.06 8.61 -5.57
CA ASP A 171 -9.65 7.21 -5.46
C ASP A 171 -10.88 6.34 -5.23
N SER A 172 -11.30 5.62 -6.27
CA SER A 172 -12.47 4.73 -6.18
C SER A 172 -12.25 3.56 -5.23
N SER A 173 -11.01 3.10 -5.03
CA SER A 173 -10.71 1.98 -4.13
C SER A 173 -10.88 2.35 -2.65
N ASP A 174 -10.68 3.63 -2.33
CA ASP A 174 -10.87 4.22 -1.00
C ASP A 174 -12.17 5.02 -0.89
N ASN A 175 -13.00 5.00 -1.93
CA ASN A 175 -14.23 5.78 -2.03
C ASN A 175 -14.02 7.29 -1.81
N ILE A 176 -12.88 7.81 -2.28
CA ILE A 176 -12.57 9.23 -2.28
C ILE A 176 -13.09 9.81 -3.60
N PRO A 177 -14.05 10.75 -3.58
CA PRO A 177 -14.70 11.22 -4.80
C PRO A 177 -13.82 12.13 -5.67
N GLY A 178 -12.80 12.76 -5.08
CA GLY A 178 -12.01 13.79 -5.75
C GLY A 178 -12.83 15.07 -6.02
N VAL A 179 -12.34 15.89 -6.95
CA VAL A 179 -13.02 17.11 -7.38
C VAL A 179 -13.92 16.79 -8.58
N LYS A 180 -15.21 17.13 -8.45
CA LYS A 180 -16.19 16.90 -9.51
C LYS A 180 -15.74 17.55 -10.83
N GLY A 181 -15.67 16.75 -11.89
CA GLY A 181 -15.25 17.19 -13.22
C GLY A 181 -13.74 17.08 -13.47
N ILE A 182 -12.93 16.76 -12.47
CA ILE A 182 -11.48 16.56 -12.62
C ILE A 182 -11.18 15.06 -12.52
N GLY A 183 -11.00 14.42 -13.68
CA GLY A 183 -10.50 13.03 -13.74
C GLY A 183 -8.96 12.97 -13.74
N THR A 184 -8.41 11.76 -13.82
CA THR A 184 -6.95 11.49 -13.85
C THR A 184 -6.17 12.43 -14.76
N LYS A 185 -6.59 12.60 -16.03
CA LYS A 185 -5.88 13.46 -16.99
C LYS A 185 -5.91 14.93 -16.57
N GLY A 186 -7.05 15.41 -16.06
CA GLY A 186 -7.19 16.79 -15.58
C GLY A 186 -6.30 17.05 -14.37
N ALA A 187 -6.25 16.11 -13.41
CA ALA A 187 -5.38 16.21 -12.25
C ALA A 187 -3.89 16.21 -12.65
N ILE A 188 -3.47 15.34 -13.57
CA ILE A 188 -2.08 15.31 -14.07
C ILE A 188 -1.72 16.66 -14.70
N ASN A 189 -2.52 17.16 -15.64
CA ASN A 189 -2.24 18.43 -16.32
C ASN A 189 -2.12 19.59 -15.31
N LEU A 190 -3.03 19.67 -14.34
CA LEU A 190 -3.00 20.70 -13.30
C LEU A 190 -1.74 20.61 -12.44
N LEU A 191 -1.28 19.41 -12.10
CA LEU A 191 -0.09 19.20 -11.29
C LEU A 191 1.21 19.35 -12.10
N GLU A 192 1.18 19.10 -13.40
CA GLU A 192 2.29 19.46 -14.29
C GLU A 192 2.46 20.98 -14.38
N GLU A 193 1.35 21.71 -14.48
CA GLU A 193 1.36 23.18 -14.62
C GLU A 193 1.63 23.90 -13.29
N TYR A 194 0.97 23.48 -12.21
CA TYR A 194 0.96 24.19 -10.94
C TYR A 194 1.70 23.47 -9.80
N SER A 195 2.30 22.32 -10.09
CA SER A 195 3.15 21.52 -9.18
C SER A 195 2.45 20.90 -7.96
N SER A 196 1.41 21.53 -7.40
CA SER A 196 0.74 21.12 -6.16
C SER A 196 -0.71 21.57 -6.13
N LEU A 197 -1.51 21.00 -5.22
CA LEU A 197 -2.88 21.43 -4.98
C LEU A 197 -2.95 22.91 -4.56
N ASP A 198 -2.06 23.34 -3.67
CA ASP A 198 -1.94 24.76 -3.28
C ASP A 198 -1.61 25.65 -4.48
N GLY A 199 -0.76 25.17 -5.39
CA GLY A 199 -0.45 25.85 -6.64
C GLY A 199 -1.69 26.03 -7.53
N VAL A 200 -2.53 25.00 -7.63
CA VAL A 200 -3.81 25.07 -8.35
C VAL A 200 -4.71 26.13 -7.72
N TYR A 201 -4.90 26.11 -6.39
CA TYR A 201 -5.75 27.08 -5.70
C TYR A 201 -5.26 28.52 -5.83
N LYS A 202 -3.94 28.75 -5.82
CA LYS A 202 -3.35 30.09 -6.07
C LYS A 202 -3.65 30.63 -7.47
N ASN A 203 -4.04 29.79 -8.42
CA ASN A 203 -4.29 30.14 -9.82
C ASN A 203 -5.74 29.90 -10.26
N ILE A 204 -6.68 29.73 -9.33
CA ILE A 204 -8.08 29.34 -9.63
C ILE A 204 -8.87 30.33 -10.50
N ASN A 205 -8.38 31.56 -10.66
CA ASN A 205 -9.03 32.63 -11.43
C ASN A 205 -8.41 32.83 -12.84
N LYS A 206 -7.43 32.01 -13.22
CA LYS A 206 -6.87 32.00 -14.57
C LYS A 206 -7.64 31.03 -15.45
#